data_AF-A0A0P4WCW0-F1
#
_entry.id   AF-A0A0P4WCW0-F1
#
_cell.length_a   1.000
_cell.length_b   1.000
_cell.length_c   1.000
_cell.angle_alpha   90.00
_cell.angle_beta   90.00
_cell.angle_gamma   90.00
#
_symmetry.space_group_name_H-M   'P 1'
#
loop_
_entity.id
_entity.type
_entity.pdbx_description
1 polymer ?
#
loop_
_entity_poly.entity_id
_entity_poly.type
_entity_poly.pdbx_seq_one_letter_code
_entity_poly.pdbx_strand_id
1 'polypeptide(L)'
;MRPSEMRWYAAVVLVLAGLAAAQENLAGPVESHNVGRKNGAAGPVTPYGKRYGGSARNDVTVRRYGATHPNGNHNMHDGHRMITRALWRIFDALMQKKDHSQLYGRMGFVEEALKKMISVDSQLEGEIDKLKEDMGVCMSQLSTVMEELGRLKTFNTRLEMLEQSRPEMQNQADQEHDAVRGSAAAYSTCPLPFTRISSECFYVSTEEMLGWEDARRECGRLGGDLASPRNLTVLREYLGSVQDPPEYVWVGGTKQDEGTWVWTSGPQAGVPIDMSKSTWNEEVPTGSGKCMGLFGQSSYRAYNYDCKERDFFVCQYMF
;
A
#
# COMPACT_ATOMS: atom_id res chain seq x y z
N MET A 1 -32.50 -1.10 -31.39
CA MET A 1 -32.24 -0.38 -30.12
C MET A 1 -33.48 0.37 -29.71
N ARG A 2 -33.91 0.25 -28.44
CA ARG A 2 -35.17 0.84 -27.96
C ARG A 2 -35.03 2.36 -27.85
N PRO A 3 -36.08 3.17 -28.06
CA PRO A 3 -36.03 4.63 -27.97
C PRO A 3 -35.56 5.17 -26.60
N SER A 4 -35.64 4.37 -25.55
CA SER A 4 -35.14 4.68 -24.20
C SER A 4 -33.61 4.69 -24.08
N GLU A 5 -32.91 3.92 -24.92
CA GLU A 5 -31.45 3.77 -24.89
C GLU A 5 -30.75 5.00 -25.49
N MET A 6 -31.33 5.63 -26.53
CA MET A 6 -30.72 6.81 -27.16
C MET A 6 -30.73 8.05 -26.26
N ARG A 7 -31.72 8.18 -25.37
CA ARG A 7 -31.80 9.30 -24.43
C ARG A 7 -30.71 9.25 -23.37
N TRP A 8 -30.33 8.05 -22.94
CA TRP A 8 -29.22 7.84 -22.02
C TRP A 8 -27.87 8.16 -22.68
N TYR A 9 -27.66 7.69 -23.90
CA TYR A 9 -26.44 8.01 -24.65
C TYR A 9 -26.27 9.52 -24.90
N ALA A 10 -27.33 10.23 -25.27
CA ALA A 10 -27.28 11.68 -25.46
C ALA A 10 -26.95 12.44 -24.17
N ALA A 11 -27.49 12.00 -23.02
CA ALA A 11 -27.19 12.61 -21.72
C ALA A 11 -25.72 12.39 -21.31
N VAL A 12 -25.18 11.18 -21.53
CA VAL A 12 -23.77 10.86 -21.23
C VAL A 12 -22.82 11.68 -22.11
N VAL A 13 -23.11 11.83 -23.41
CA VAL A 13 -22.28 12.63 -24.32
C VAL A 13 -22.27 14.12 -23.94
N LEU A 14 -23.40 14.66 -23.47
CA LEU A 14 -23.47 16.06 -23.02
C LEU A 14 -22.71 16.31 -21.72
N VAL A 15 -22.73 15.36 -20.78
CA VAL A 15 -21.94 15.46 -19.54
C VAL A 15 -20.44 15.37 -19.82
N LEU A 16 -20.02 14.47 -20.73
CA LEU A 16 -18.62 14.35 -21.13
C LEU A 16 -18.12 15.59 -21.88
N ALA A 17 -18.96 16.21 -22.73
CA ALA A 17 -18.63 17.46 -23.40
C ALA A 17 -18.48 18.64 -22.42
N GLY A 18 -19.29 18.69 -21.36
CA GLY A 18 -19.19 19.71 -20.32
C GLY A 18 -17.92 19.59 -19.46
N LEU A 19 -17.47 18.37 -19.18
CA LEU A 19 -16.22 18.12 -18.45
C LEU A 19 -14.98 18.48 -19.26
N ALA A 20 -14.99 18.25 -20.59
CA ALA A 20 -13.88 18.64 -21.47
C ALA A 20 -13.71 20.18 -21.55
N ALA A 21 -14.80 20.94 -21.55
CA ALA A 21 -14.76 22.41 -21.59
C ALA A 21 -14.28 23.06 -20.27
N ALA A 22 -14.34 22.33 -19.14
CA ALA A 22 -13.86 22.82 -17.86
C ALA A 22 -12.33 22.72 -17.70
N GLN A 23 -11.66 21.91 -18.52
CA GLN A 23 -10.23 21.63 -18.39
C GLN A 23 -9.32 22.65 -19.12
N GLU A 24 -9.88 23.49 -20.01
CA GLU A 24 -9.11 24.50 -20.78
C GLU A 24 -8.99 25.88 -20.09
N ASN A 25 -9.62 26.11 -18.93
CA ASN A 25 -9.59 27.40 -18.22
C ASN A 25 -8.60 27.49 -17.04
N LEU A 26 -7.69 26.53 -16.88
CA LEU A 26 -6.66 26.53 -15.82
C LEU A 26 -5.24 26.66 -16.42
N ALA A 27 -5.02 27.68 -17.25
CA ALA A 27 -3.68 28.11 -17.65
C ALA A 27 -3.65 29.64 -17.82
N GLY A 28 -3.59 30.34 -16.69
CA GLY A 28 -3.33 31.79 -16.61
C GLY A 28 -2.11 32.06 -15.72
N PRO A 29 -1.33 33.13 -15.99
CA PRO A 29 0.08 33.22 -15.63
C PRO A 29 0.33 33.62 -14.15
N VAL A 30 1.46 33.15 -13.64
CA VAL A 30 2.00 33.42 -12.30
C VAL A 30 2.57 34.85 -12.24
N GLU A 31 1.96 35.72 -11.44
CA GLU A 31 2.55 37.00 -11.03
C GLU A 31 3.16 36.90 -9.63
N SER A 32 4.46 37.12 -9.57
CA SER A 32 5.27 37.23 -8.38
C SER A 32 5.17 38.64 -7.78
N HIS A 33 4.68 38.76 -6.54
CA HIS A 33 4.86 39.96 -5.73
C HIS A 33 5.46 39.63 -4.37
N ASN A 34 6.72 40.03 -4.20
CA ASN A 34 7.40 40.21 -2.92
C ASN A 34 6.93 41.51 -2.26
N VAL A 35 6.87 41.50 -0.92
CA VAL A 35 6.91 42.60 0.10
C VAL A 35 5.99 42.14 1.24
N GLY A 36 6.29 42.20 2.53
CA GLY A 36 7.39 42.77 3.28
C GLY A 36 7.02 42.63 4.77
N ARG A 37 8.01 42.31 5.57
CA ARG A 37 7.98 42.07 7.02
C ARG A 37 7.47 43.28 7.81
N LYS A 38 6.49 43.10 8.70
CA LYS A 38 6.31 43.94 9.91
C LYS A 38 5.83 43.10 11.10
N ASN A 39 6.58 43.22 12.20
CA ASN A 39 6.32 42.65 13.51
C ASN A 39 5.18 43.41 14.21
N GLY A 40 4.38 42.73 15.02
CA GLY A 40 3.43 43.34 15.95
C GLY A 40 2.84 42.31 16.90
N ALA A 41 3.16 42.45 18.19
CA ALA A 41 2.71 41.60 19.29
C ALA A 41 1.20 41.69 19.55
N ALA A 42 0.58 40.59 19.97
CA ALA A 42 -0.74 40.59 20.57
C ALA A 42 -0.82 39.54 21.69
N GLY A 43 -1.21 40.00 22.88
CA GLY A 43 -1.46 39.20 24.08
C GLY A 43 -2.78 38.42 24.03
N PRO A 44 -3.11 37.69 25.12
CA PRO A 44 -4.15 36.69 25.12
C PRO A 44 -5.54 37.32 25.30
N VAL A 45 -6.47 36.95 24.43
CA VAL A 45 -7.90 37.26 24.56
C VAL A 45 -8.65 36.01 25.02
N THR A 46 -9.40 36.23 26.09
CA THR A 46 -10.31 35.38 26.85
C THR A 46 -11.29 34.50 26.03
N PRO A 47 -11.65 33.30 26.55
CA PRO A 47 -12.92 32.65 26.25
C PRO A 47 -13.93 32.87 27.40
N TYR A 48 -15.07 33.48 27.08
CA TYR A 48 -16.36 33.16 27.75
C TYR A 48 -16.58 31.64 27.61
N GLY A 49 -17.10 30.85 28.54
CA GLY A 49 -17.72 31.08 29.84
C GLY A 49 -18.49 29.79 30.17
N LYS A 50 -17.93 28.98 31.09
CA LYS A 50 -18.51 28.00 32.05
C LYS A 50 -19.82 27.27 31.67
N ARG A 51 -19.85 25.94 31.49
CA ARG A 51 -19.90 24.83 32.49
C ARG A 51 -20.89 25.00 33.65
N TYR A 52 -21.71 23.96 33.87
CA TYR A 52 -22.19 23.28 35.10
C TYR A 52 -23.59 22.71 34.77
N GLY A 53 -23.92 21.41 34.86
CA GLY A 53 -23.50 20.38 35.80
C GLY A 53 -24.34 20.47 37.08
N GLY A 54 -25.26 19.53 37.31
CA GLY A 54 -25.83 19.32 38.66
C GLY A 54 -27.33 19.02 38.71
N SER A 55 -27.65 17.74 38.88
CA SER A 55 -28.90 17.23 39.42
C SER A 55 -28.95 17.47 40.93
N ALA A 56 -30.06 18.00 41.45
CA ALA A 56 -30.47 17.79 42.84
C ALA A 56 -31.95 18.16 43.04
N ARG A 57 -32.70 17.22 43.62
CA ARG A 57 -34.00 17.41 44.25
C ARG A 57 -33.89 18.43 45.40
N ASN A 58 -34.94 19.21 45.64
CA ASN A 58 -35.49 19.39 46.99
C ASN A 58 -36.88 20.07 46.97
N ASP A 59 -37.58 19.77 48.05
CA ASP A 59 -38.98 19.92 48.38
C ASP A 59 -39.34 21.32 48.91
N VAL A 60 -40.65 21.49 49.17
CA VAL A 60 -41.34 22.42 50.07
C VAL A 60 -41.68 23.83 49.57
N THR A 61 -42.98 24.10 49.35
CA THR A 61 -43.87 24.89 50.25
C THR A 61 -45.05 25.50 49.50
N VAL A 62 -46.24 25.24 50.04
CA VAL A 62 -47.50 25.94 49.76
C VAL A 62 -47.43 27.38 50.28
N ARG A 63 -47.75 28.37 49.45
CA ARG A 63 -48.34 29.65 49.92
C ARG A 63 -49.44 30.15 48.98
N ARG A 64 -50.61 30.29 49.58
CA ARG A 64 -51.83 30.91 49.06
C ARG A 64 -51.79 32.39 49.48
N TYR A 65 -51.97 33.31 48.54
CA TYR A 65 -52.48 34.66 48.82
C TYR A 65 -53.40 35.08 47.67
N GLY A 66 -54.68 35.32 48.00
CA GLY A 66 -55.54 36.21 47.21
C GLY A 66 -55.05 37.66 47.38
N ALA A 67 -55.57 38.67 46.71
CA ALA A 67 -56.75 38.84 45.87
C ALA A 67 -56.48 40.09 45.00
N THR A 68 -57.26 40.32 43.95
CA THR A 68 -57.90 41.62 43.64
C THR A 68 -58.54 41.55 42.24
N HIS A 69 -59.86 41.70 42.18
CA HIS A 69 -60.56 42.16 40.97
C HIS A 69 -60.46 43.70 40.92
N PRO A 70 -60.48 44.29 39.72
CA PRO A 70 -61.72 44.98 39.35
C PRO A 70 -62.18 44.71 37.91
N ASN A 71 -63.42 44.26 37.83
CA ASN A 71 -64.49 44.74 36.95
C ASN A 71 -64.16 45.13 35.48
N GLY A 72 -64.65 44.31 34.54
CA GLY A 72 -64.80 44.71 33.14
C GLY A 72 -64.96 43.53 32.18
N ASN A 73 -66.20 43.22 31.81
CA ASN A 73 -66.60 42.36 30.69
C ASN A 73 -66.44 40.82 30.86
N HIS A 74 -67.04 40.25 31.90
CA HIS A 74 -67.14 38.79 32.06
C HIS A 74 -68.22 38.08 31.23
N ASN A 75 -69.06 38.79 30.46
CA ASN A 75 -70.17 38.12 29.75
C ASN A 75 -69.82 37.54 28.37
N MET A 76 -68.83 38.08 27.64
CA MET A 76 -68.44 37.51 26.32
C MET A 76 -67.41 36.37 26.44
N HIS A 77 -66.48 36.45 27.40
CA HIS A 77 -65.45 35.43 27.59
C HIS A 77 -66.01 34.13 28.19
N ASP A 78 -67.01 34.21 29.07
CA ASP A 78 -67.69 33.03 29.58
C ASP A 78 -68.63 32.40 28.55
N GLY A 79 -69.30 33.21 27.72
CA GLY A 79 -70.05 32.72 26.56
C GLY A 79 -69.16 31.96 25.57
N HIS A 80 -67.99 32.52 25.22
CA HIS A 80 -67.04 31.84 24.34
C HIS A 80 -66.48 30.56 24.97
N ARG A 81 -66.09 30.57 26.26
CA ARG A 81 -65.64 29.35 26.95
C ARG A 81 -66.74 28.30 27.05
N MET A 82 -68.01 28.70 27.20
CA MET A 82 -69.14 27.76 27.19
C MET A 82 -69.37 27.17 25.80
N ILE A 83 -69.27 27.97 24.75
CA ILE A 83 -69.33 27.50 23.36
C ILE A 83 -68.16 26.58 23.06
N THR A 84 -66.93 26.94 23.42
CA THR A 84 -65.75 26.09 23.24
C THR A 84 -65.90 24.77 23.99
N ARG A 85 -66.38 24.80 25.24
CA ARG A 85 -66.63 23.57 26.02
C ARG A 85 -67.77 22.74 25.45
N ALA A 86 -68.83 23.36 24.95
CA ALA A 86 -69.96 22.67 24.31
C ALA A 86 -69.51 22.03 23.00
N LEU A 87 -68.75 22.75 22.17
CA LEU A 87 -68.15 22.22 20.95
C LEU A 87 -67.16 21.09 21.26
N TRP A 88 -66.35 21.22 22.31
CA TRP A 88 -65.44 20.16 22.74
C TRP A 88 -66.20 18.93 23.21
N ARG A 89 -67.32 19.09 23.94
CA ARG A 89 -68.16 17.96 24.37
C ARG A 89 -68.92 17.32 23.21
N ILE A 90 -69.38 18.10 22.24
CA ILE A 90 -70.00 17.57 21.02
C ILE A 90 -68.95 16.82 20.19
N PHE A 91 -67.75 17.38 20.06
CA PHE A 91 -66.63 16.73 19.40
C PHE A 91 -66.24 15.44 20.12
N ASP A 92 -66.09 15.47 21.45
CA ASP A 92 -65.76 14.30 22.28
C ASP A 92 -66.86 13.23 22.21
N ALA A 93 -68.14 13.64 22.21
CA ALA A 93 -69.27 12.75 21.99
C ALA A 93 -69.30 12.18 20.56
N LEU A 94 -68.97 12.97 19.53
CA LEU A 94 -68.86 12.50 18.14
C LEU A 94 -67.67 11.54 17.98
N MET A 95 -66.57 11.77 18.70
CA MET A 95 -65.38 10.92 18.75
C MET A 95 -65.62 9.62 19.52
N GLN A 96 -66.45 9.64 20.57
CA GLN A 96 -66.86 8.44 21.32
C GLN A 96 -67.96 7.64 20.62
N LYS A 97 -68.81 8.27 19.80
CA LYS A 97 -69.97 7.61 19.16
C LYS A 97 -69.63 6.93 17.84
N LYS A 98 -68.48 7.22 17.23
CA LYS A 98 -67.91 6.35 16.19
C LYS A 98 -67.01 5.34 16.88
N ASP A 99 -67.42 4.08 16.81
CA ASP A 99 -66.63 2.92 17.20
C ASP A 99 -65.41 2.83 16.25
N HIS A 100 -64.42 3.67 16.52
CA HIS A 100 -63.19 3.79 15.74
C HIS A 100 -62.19 2.70 16.10
N SER A 101 -62.59 1.68 16.86
CA SER A 101 -61.78 0.48 17.14
C SER A 101 -61.17 -0.11 15.87
N GLN A 102 -61.94 -0.17 14.78
CA GLN A 102 -61.42 -0.56 13.46
C GLN A 102 -60.43 0.46 12.85
N LEU A 103 -60.64 1.76 13.08
CA LEU A 103 -59.75 2.82 12.59
C LEU A 103 -58.41 2.84 13.35
N TYR A 104 -58.43 2.66 14.68
CA TYR A 104 -57.25 2.51 15.51
C TYR A 104 -56.49 1.22 15.20
N GLY A 105 -57.19 0.10 14.93
CA GLY A 105 -56.56 -1.13 14.45
C GLY A 105 -55.87 -0.97 13.09
N ARG A 106 -56.52 -0.27 12.14
CA ARG A 106 -55.93 0.07 10.83
C ARG A 106 -54.75 1.04 10.97
N MET A 107 -54.84 2.01 11.87
CA MET A 107 -53.76 2.97 12.14
C MET A 107 -52.56 2.28 12.80
N GLY A 108 -52.78 1.33 13.71
CA GLY A 108 -51.71 0.52 14.28
C GLY A 108 -51.02 -0.37 13.25
N PHE A 109 -51.77 -0.95 12.30
CA PHE A 109 -51.19 -1.68 11.17
C PHE A 109 -50.32 -0.78 10.28
N VAL A 110 -50.80 0.44 9.98
CA VAL A 110 -50.05 1.43 9.20
C VAL A 110 -48.80 1.90 9.97
N GLU A 111 -48.88 2.11 11.28
CA GLU A 111 -47.75 2.48 12.12
C GLU A 111 -46.66 1.39 12.12
N GLU A 112 -47.06 0.13 12.25
CA GLU A 112 -46.14 -1.01 12.24
C GLU A 112 -45.48 -1.18 10.85
N ALA A 113 -46.25 -1.00 9.77
CA ALA A 113 -45.72 -1.02 8.41
C ALA A 113 -44.73 0.14 8.18
N LEU A 114 -45.00 1.33 8.73
CA LEU A 114 -44.13 2.49 8.63
C LEU A 114 -42.81 2.27 9.39
N LYS A 115 -42.86 1.70 10.61
CA LYS A 115 -41.66 1.35 11.37
C LYS A 115 -40.77 0.36 10.62
N LYS A 116 -41.37 -0.66 10.00
CA LYS A 116 -40.64 -1.62 9.17
C LYS A 116 -40.02 -0.96 7.95
N MET A 117 -40.75 -0.07 7.27
CA MET A 117 -40.24 0.65 6.12
C MET A 117 -39.05 1.55 6.48
N ILE A 118 -39.14 2.32 7.57
CA ILE A 118 -38.04 3.16 8.07
C ILE A 118 -36.82 2.30 8.43
N SER A 119 -37.05 1.13 9.05
CA SER A 119 -35.95 0.20 9.36
C SER A 119 -35.26 -0.30 8.10
N VAL A 120 -36.02 -0.69 7.07
CA VAL A 120 -35.45 -1.14 5.79
C VAL A 120 -34.71 -0.01 5.07
N ASP A 121 -35.26 1.21 5.09
CA ASP A 121 -34.63 2.40 4.53
C ASP A 121 -33.26 2.67 5.16
N SER A 122 -33.18 2.65 6.49
CA SER A 122 -31.90 2.80 7.21
C SER A 122 -30.89 1.69 6.90
N GLN A 123 -31.36 0.46 6.62
CA GLN A 123 -30.50 -0.65 6.21
C GLN A 123 -29.95 -0.44 4.80
N LEU A 124 -30.79 0.00 3.87
CA LEU A 124 -30.39 0.32 2.50
C LEU A 124 -29.39 1.47 2.46
N GLU A 125 -29.59 2.52 3.27
CA GLU A 125 -28.62 3.61 3.41
C GLU A 125 -27.24 3.08 3.86
N GLY A 126 -27.21 2.17 4.83
CA GLY A 126 -25.96 1.53 5.26
C GLY A 126 -25.28 0.69 4.18
N GLU A 127 -26.05 -0.05 3.37
CA GLU A 127 -25.49 -0.80 2.23
C GLU A 127 -24.94 0.12 1.14
N ILE A 128 -25.61 1.24 0.86
CA ILE A 128 -25.16 2.25 -0.09
C ILE A 128 -23.83 2.86 0.36
N ASP A 129 -23.69 3.18 1.65
CA ASP A 129 -22.45 3.75 2.17
C ASP A 129 -21.30 2.77 2.13
N LYS A 130 -21.56 1.49 2.42
CA LYS A 130 -20.56 0.43 2.24
C LYS A 130 -20.14 0.29 0.77
N LEU A 131 -21.09 0.30 -0.16
CA LEU A 131 -20.79 0.25 -1.59
C LEU A 131 -19.98 1.46 -2.06
N LYS A 132 -20.22 2.66 -1.51
CA LYS A 132 -19.40 3.84 -1.81
C LYS A 132 -17.96 3.69 -1.30
N GLU A 133 -17.80 3.14 -0.10
CA GLU A 133 -16.48 2.86 0.48
C GLU A 133 -15.72 1.84 -0.38
N ASP A 134 -16.37 0.72 -0.72
CA ASP A 134 -15.81 -0.32 -1.59
C ASP A 134 -15.44 0.24 -2.98
N MET A 135 -16.29 1.09 -3.56
CA MET A 135 -16.00 1.77 -4.83
C MET A 135 -14.82 2.74 -4.72
N GLY A 136 -14.67 3.44 -3.59
CA GLY A 136 -13.51 4.30 -3.30
C GLY A 136 -12.21 3.50 -3.23
N VAL A 137 -12.23 2.33 -2.57
CA VAL A 137 -11.09 1.40 -2.53
C VAL A 137 -10.78 0.85 -3.92
N CYS A 138 -11.79 0.48 -4.70
CA CYS A 138 -11.59 -0.01 -6.07
C CYS A 138 -10.97 1.07 -6.98
N MET A 139 -11.42 2.33 -6.86
CA MET A 139 -10.84 3.45 -7.60
C MET A 139 -9.38 3.72 -7.23
N SER A 140 -9.00 3.59 -5.95
CA SER A 140 -7.61 3.78 -5.52
C SER A 140 -6.72 2.65 -6.05
N GLN A 141 -7.18 1.40 -6.01
CA GLN A 141 -6.49 0.27 -6.62
C GLN A 141 -6.32 0.44 -8.13
N LEU A 142 -7.35 0.92 -8.83
CA LEU A 142 -7.28 1.19 -10.27
C LEU A 142 -6.22 2.24 -10.59
N SER A 143 -6.15 3.32 -9.80
CA SER A 143 -5.10 4.34 -9.91
C SER A 143 -3.70 3.73 -9.79
N THR A 144 -3.46 2.88 -8.79
CA THR A 144 -2.18 2.20 -8.61
C THR A 144 -1.83 1.32 -9.81
N VAL A 145 -2.79 0.53 -10.32
CA VAL A 145 -2.57 -0.32 -11.49
C VAL A 145 -2.27 0.50 -12.74
N MET A 146 -2.93 1.65 -12.93
CA MET A 146 -2.64 2.56 -14.05
C MET A 146 -1.22 3.12 -13.98
N GLU A 147 -0.72 3.43 -12.79
CA GLU A 147 0.66 3.91 -12.60
C GLU A 147 1.68 2.82 -12.95
N GLU A 148 1.45 1.58 -12.49
CA GLU A 148 2.30 0.43 -12.84
C GLU A 148 2.30 0.14 -14.34
N LEU A 149 1.14 0.25 -15.00
CA LEU A 149 1.05 0.11 -16.44
C LEU A 149 1.87 1.18 -17.18
N GLY A 150 1.91 2.40 -16.65
CA GLY A 150 2.77 3.48 -17.15
C GLY A 150 4.27 3.16 -17.02
N ARG A 151 4.69 2.60 -15.87
CA ARG A 151 6.06 2.11 -15.67
C ARG A 151 6.40 1.00 -16.67
N LEU A 152 5.52 0.02 -16.83
CA LEU A 152 5.71 -1.11 -17.76
C LEU A 152 5.83 -0.64 -19.21
N LYS A 153 5.00 0.32 -19.64
CA LYS A 153 5.09 0.91 -20.98
C LYS A 153 6.43 1.59 -21.21
N THR A 154 6.94 2.30 -20.20
CA THR A 154 8.27 2.94 -20.26
C THR A 154 9.38 1.91 -20.39
N PHE A 155 9.27 0.79 -19.66
CA PHE A 155 10.22 -0.32 -19.78
C PHE A 155 10.16 -0.95 -21.17
N ASN A 156 8.97 -1.17 -21.72
CA ASN A 156 8.80 -1.70 -23.07
C ASN A 156 9.46 -0.80 -24.13
N THR A 157 9.29 0.52 -24.05
CA THR A 157 9.96 1.46 -24.97
C THR A 157 11.48 1.44 -24.82
N ARG A 158 12.01 1.28 -23.60
CA ARG A 158 13.45 1.11 -23.39
C ARG A 158 13.97 -0.19 -23.98
N LEU A 159 13.22 -1.28 -23.85
CA LEU A 159 13.55 -2.54 -24.51
C LEU A 159 13.59 -2.35 -26.02
N GLU A 160 12.57 -1.73 -26.63
CA GLU A 160 12.54 -1.43 -28.07
C GLU A 160 13.77 -0.62 -28.51
N MET A 161 14.18 0.40 -27.73
CA MET A 161 15.40 1.16 -27.98
C MET A 161 16.68 0.30 -27.89
N LEU A 162 16.75 -0.63 -26.93
CA LEU A 162 17.87 -1.58 -26.80
C LEU A 162 17.91 -2.61 -27.93
N GLU A 163 16.75 -3.03 -28.45
CA GLU A 163 16.68 -3.89 -29.62
C GLU A 163 17.12 -3.15 -30.89
N GLN A 164 16.80 -1.86 -30.97
CA GLN A 164 17.19 -1.02 -32.10
C GLN A 164 18.69 -0.70 -32.13
N SER A 165 19.36 -0.60 -30.98
CA SER A 165 20.82 -0.41 -30.90
C SER A 165 21.62 -1.71 -31.08
N ARG A 166 20.97 -2.88 -31.05
CA ARG A 166 21.57 -4.20 -31.32
C ARG A 166 22.37 -4.27 -32.64
N PRO A 167 21.86 -3.83 -33.81
CA PRO A 167 22.63 -3.83 -35.05
C PRO A 167 23.84 -2.87 -35.05
N GLU A 168 23.81 -1.77 -34.28
CA GLU A 168 24.95 -0.84 -34.16
C GLU A 168 26.11 -1.48 -33.38
N MET A 169 25.79 -2.19 -32.29
CA MET A 169 26.73 -3.03 -31.54
C MET A 169 27.28 -4.17 -32.41
N GLN A 170 26.44 -4.78 -33.26
CA GLN A 170 26.84 -5.85 -34.18
C GLN A 170 27.83 -5.34 -35.24
N ASN A 171 27.59 -4.16 -35.81
CA ASN A 171 28.47 -3.55 -36.81
C ASN A 171 29.80 -3.06 -36.20
N GLN A 172 29.80 -2.62 -34.94
CA GLN A 172 31.04 -2.34 -34.20
C GLN A 172 31.86 -3.61 -33.97
N ALA A 173 31.20 -4.74 -33.65
CA ALA A 173 31.86 -6.04 -33.59
C ALA A 173 32.46 -6.45 -34.95
N ASP A 174 31.74 -6.26 -36.05
CA ASP A 174 32.21 -6.61 -37.40
C ASP A 174 33.39 -5.73 -37.88
N GLN A 175 33.50 -4.48 -37.44
CA GLN A 175 34.66 -3.61 -37.74
C GLN A 175 35.91 -3.92 -36.91
N GLU A 176 35.76 -4.50 -35.71
CA GLU A 176 36.87 -5.06 -34.92
C GLU A 176 37.33 -6.46 -35.42
N HIS A 177 36.54 -7.12 -36.26
CA HIS A 177 36.79 -8.50 -36.70
C HIS A 177 37.88 -8.68 -37.78
N ASP A 178 38.32 -7.63 -38.48
CA ASP A 178 39.40 -7.71 -39.48
C ASP A 178 40.81 -7.40 -38.94
N ALA A 179 40.93 -6.90 -37.70
CA ALA A 179 42.22 -6.72 -37.01
C ALA A 179 42.56 -7.87 -36.04
N VAL A 180 41.59 -8.74 -35.70
CA VAL A 180 41.73 -9.79 -34.68
C VAL A 180 41.72 -11.21 -35.28
N ARG A 181 42.00 -11.37 -36.58
CA ARG A 181 42.21 -12.70 -37.18
C ARG A 181 43.50 -13.41 -36.72
N GLY A 182 44.23 -12.82 -35.78
CA GLY A 182 45.37 -13.41 -35.08
C GLY A 182 45.12 -13.87 -33.64
N SER A 183 43.91 -13.66 -33.07
CA SER A 183 43.65 -13.97 -31.64
C SER A 183 42.37 -14.79 -31.41
N ALA A 184 42.04 -15.70 -32.32
CA ALA A 184 41.02 -16.72 -32.07
C ALA A 184 41.54 -17.88 -31.18
N ALA A 185 42.41 -17.57 -30.21
CA ALA A 185 42.98 -18.51 -29.25
C ALA A 185 42.73 -18.12 -27.77
N ALA A 186 41.93 -17.07 -27.50
CA ALA A 186 41.72 -16.57 -26.12
C ALA A 186 40.27 -16.65 -25.59
N TYR A 187 39.33 -17.30 -26.31
CA TYR A 187 37.93 -17.46 -25.86
C TYR A 187 37.60 -18.84 -25.26
N SER A 188 38.60 -19.54 -24.70
CA SER A 188 38.40 -20.85 -24.08
C SER A 188 38.66 -20.88 -22.57
N THR A 189 39.00 -19.74 -21.97
CA THR A 189 39.46 -19.66 -20.58
C THR A 189 38.82 -18.48 -19.87
N CYS A 190 38.52 -18.63 -18.58
CA CYS A 190 37.94 -17.57 -17.75
C CYS A 190 38.73 -16.26 -17.89
N PRO A 191 38.05 -15.10 -17.96
CA PRO A 191 38.75 -13.83 -17.99
C PRO A 191 39.48 -13.63 -16.66
N LEU A 192 40.66 -13.01 -16.71
CA LEU A 192 41.34 -12.59 -15.49
C LEU A 192 40.46 -11.57 -14.73
N PRO A 193 40.39 -11.62 -13.38
CA PRO A 193 41.18 -12.45 -12.46
C PRO A 193 40.56 -13.82 -12.12
N PHE A 194 39.57 -14.30 -12.87
CA PHE A 194 38.86 -15.55 -12.56
C PHE A 194 39.67 -16.79 -12.98
N THR A 195 39.60 -17.81 -12.14
CA THR A 195 40.18 -19.14 -12.37
C THR A 195 39.09 -20.12 -12.80
N ARG A 196 39.37 -20.94 -13.81
CA ARG A 196 38.45 -21.97 -14.28
C ARG A 196 38.48 -23.19 -13.37
N ILE A 197 37.35 -23.46 -12.72
CA ILE A 197 37.15 -24.65 -11.89
C ILE A 197 35.98 -25.44 -12.47
N SER A 198 36.26 -26.65 -12.95
CA SER A 198 35.31 -27.44 -13.73
C SER A 198 34.80 -26.66 -14.95
N SER A 199 33.50 -26.35 -15.03
CA SER A 199 32.87 -25.55 -16.09
C SER A 199 32.49 -24.14 -15.64
N GLU A 200 32.99 -23.67 -14.49
CA GLU A 200 32.64 -22.39 -13.89
C GLU A 200 33.91 -21.56 -13.63
N CYS A 201 33.75 -20.25 -13.50
CA CYS A 201 34.83 -19.30 -13.32
C CYS A 201 34.69 -18.61 -11.97
N PHE A 202 35.67 -18.77 -11.10
CA PHE A 202 35.64 -18.20 -9.75
C PHE A 202 36.83 -17.30 -9.48
N TYR A 203 36.59 -16.25 -8.70
CA TYR A 203 37.62 -15.39 -8.14
C TYR A 203 37.45 -15.39 -6.62
N VAL A 204 38.54 -15.55 -5.88
CA VAL A 204 38.56 -15.51 -4.41
C VAL A 204 39.26 -14.22 -4.01
N SER A 205 38.61 -13.40 -3.18
CA SER A 205 39.26 -12.19 -2.67
C SER A 205 40.34 -12.53 -1.65
N THR A 206 41.46 -11.82 -1.73
CA THR A 206 42.63 -12.04 -0.84
C THR A 206 43.06 -10.78 -0.11
N GLU A 207 42.58 -9.60 -0.53
CA GLU A 207 43.07 -8.31 0.00
C GLU A 207 42.03 -7.60 0.86
N GLU A 208 40.74 -7.72 0.54
CA GLU A 208 39.67 -6.96 1.19
C GLU A 208 38.58 -7.87 1.76
N MET A 209 38.19 -7.56 3.00
CA MET A 209 37.04 -8.15 3.68
C MET A 209 35.87 -7.18 3.65
N LEU A 210 34.72 -7.62 3.16
CA LEU A 210 33.55 -6.79 2.90
C LEU A 210 32.30 -7.38 3.54
N GLY A 211 31.30 -6.51 3.79
CA GLY A 211 29.94 -6.97 4.07
C GLY A 211 29.38 -7.72 2.87
N TRP A 212 28.41 -8.62 3.09
CA TRP A 212 27.88 -9.48 2.02
C TRP A 212 27.33 -8.67 0.82
N GLU A 213 26.60 -7.58 1.09
CA GLU A 213 26.08 -6.71 0.03
C GLU A 213 27.19 -5.95 -0.71
N ASP A 214 28.25 -5.56 0.01
CA ASP A 214 29.38 -4.82 -0.56
C ASP A 214 30.24 -5.76 -1.43
N ALA A 215 30.50 -6.97 -0.95
CA ALA A 215 31.14 -8.04 -1.69
C ALA A 215 30.37 -8.38 -2.98
N ARG A 216 29.04 -8.43 -2.89
CA ARG A 216 28.17 -8.62 -4.06
C ARG A 216 28.37 -7.53 -5.12
N ARG A 217 28.43 -6.26 -4.70
CA ARG A 217 28.68 -5.14 -5.61
C ARG A 217 30.07 -5.19 -6.22
N GLU A 218 31.09 -5.59 -5.46
CA GLU A 218 32.44 -5.73 -6.01
C GLU A 218 32.54 -6.86 -7.03
N CYS A 219 31.88 -8.01 -6.78
CA CYS A 219 31.76 -9.05 -7.80
C CYS A 219 31.04 -8.54 -9.06
N GLY A 220 30.00 -7.71 -8.90
CA GLY A 220 29.36 -6.99 -10.01
C GLY A 220 30.32 -6.15 -10.84
N ARG A 221 31.23 -5.43 -10.17
CA ARG A 221 32.26 -4.60 -10.82
C ARG A 221 33.28 -5.43 -11.61
N LEU A 222 33.52 -6.67 -11.20
CA LEU A 222 34.38 -7.64 -11.88
C LEU A 222 33.67 -8.41 -13.01
N GLY A 223 32.41 -8.08 -13.32
CA GLY A 223 31.63 -8.76 -14.38
C GLY A 223 30.98 -10.06 -13.92
N GLY A 224 30.77 -10.23 -12.62
CA GLY A 224 30.16 -11.41 -12.02
C GLY A 224 29.13 -11.07 -10.94
N ASP A 225 28.91 -12.00 -10.03
CA ASP A 225 28.15 -11.81 -8.80
C ASP A 225 28.81 -12.70 -7.72
N LEU A 226 28.35 -12.63 -6.46
CA LEU A 226 28.74 -13.63 -5.46
C LEU A 226 28.43 -15.04 -5.97
N ALA A 227 29.33 -15.98 -5.66
CA ALA A 227 29.33 -17.30 -6.25
C ALA A 227 28.07 -18.10 -5.89
N SER A 228 27.40 -18.62 -6.92
CA SER A 228 26.24 -19.52 -6.82
C SER A 228 26.57 -20.83 -7.55
N PRO A 229 27.50 -21.63 -7.00
CA PRO A 229 28.10 -22.76 -7.71
C PRO A 229 27.06 -23.84 -8.03
N ARG A 230 27.15 -24.44 -9.23
CA ARG A 230 26.33 -25.62 -9.56
C ARG A 230 26.64 -26.80 -8.66
N ASN A 231 27.88 -26.90 -8.21
CA ASN A 231 28.33 -27.92 -7.28
C ASN A 231 29.17 -27.28 -6.17
N LEU A 232 28.57 -27.13 -4.99
CA LEU A 232 29.24 -26.53 -3.84
C LEU A 232 30.47 -27.33 -3.40
N THR A 233 30.47 -28.66 -3.53
CA THR A 233 31.61 -29.51 -3.18
C THR A 233 32.85 -29.14 -4.01
N VAL A 234 32.67 -28.92 -5.32
CA VAL A 234 33.76 -28.49 -6.22
C VAL A 234 34.33 -27.14 -5.78
N LEU A 235 33.48 -26.21 -5.35
CA LEU A 235 33.94 -24.92 -4.85
C LEU A 235 34.73 -25.07 -3.54
N ARG A 236 34.31 -25.93 -2.62
CA ARG A 236 35.01 -26.19 -1.35
C ARG A 236 36.40 -26.79 -1.56
N GLU A 237 36.50 -27.76 -2.46
CA GLU A 237 37.77 -28.37 -2.84
C GLU A 237 38.71 -27.32 -3.43
N TYR A 238 38.18 -26.44 -4.28
CA TYR A 238 38.96 -25.33 -4.83
C TYR A 238 39.44 -24.40 -3.72
N LEU A 239 38.55 -23.93 -2.83
CA LEU A 239 38.92 -23.04 -1.72
C LEU A 239 40.01 -23.64 -0.82
N GLY A 240 39.91 -24.94 -0.51
CA GLY A 240 40.93 -25.66 0.25
C GLY A 240 42.26 -25.86 -0.48
N SER A 241 42.29 -25.67 -1.80
CA SER A 241 43.50 -25.79 -2.63
C SER A 241 44.23 -24.46 -2.88
N VAL A 242 43.61 -23.33 -2.53
CA VAL A 242 44.21 -21.99 -2.71
C VAL A 242 45.41 -21.83 -1.75
N GLN A 243 46.45 -21.15 -2.22
CA GLN A 243 47.59 -20.77 -1.38
C GLN A 243 47.12 -19.73 -0.36
N ASP A 244 47.25 -20.05 0.93
CA ASP A 244 46.71 -19.27 2.05
C ASP A 244 45.17 -19.15 1.99
N PRO A 245 44.47 -20.26 2.20
CA PRO A 245 43.02 -20.32 2.00
C PRO A 245 42.31 -19.44 3.04
N PRO A 246 41.38 -18.56 2.63
CA PRO A 246 40.68 -17.66 3.54
C PRO A 246 39.83 -18.46 4.54
N GLU A 247 39.86 -18.03 5.80
CA GLU A 247 39.15 -18.74 6.86
C GLU A 247 37.62 -18.63 6.70
N TYR A 248 37.12 -17.46 6.33
CA TYR A 248 35.70 -17.20 6.09
C TYR A 248 35.51 -16.55 4.73
N VAL A 249 34.56 -17.07 3.96
CA VAL A 249 34.22 -16.49 2.65
C VAL A 249 32.72 -16.39 2.43
N TRP A 250 32.29 -15.25 1.89
CA TRP A 250 30.94 -15.04 1.39
C TRP A 250 30.70 -15.77 0.06
N VAL A 251 29.49 -16.31 -0.08
CA VAL A 251 28.93 -16.86 -1.32
C VAL A 251 27.51 -16.34 -1.53
N GLY A 252 26.94 -16.56 -2.72
CA GLY A 252 25.66 -16.01 -3.18
C GLY A 252 24.41 -16.62 -2.53
N GLY A 253 24.52 -17.25 -1.36
CA GLY A 253 23.36 -17.81 -0.66
C GLY A 253 22.72 -16.77 0.27
N THR A 254 21.40 -16.63 0.21
CA THR A 254 20.65 -15.75 1.12
C THR A 254 19.34 -16.38 1.61
N LYS A 255 18.92 -16.00 2.81
CA LYS A 255 17.66 -16.43 3.43
C LYS A 255 16.55 -15.44 3.10
N GLN A 256 15.52 -15.93 2.40
CA GLN A 256 14.29 -15.19 2.13
C GLN A 256 13.45 -15.03 3.40
N ASP A 257 12.47 -14.13 3.37
CA ASP A 257 11.63 -13.82 4.53
C ASP A 257 10.75 -15.01 4.97
N GLU A 258 10.42 -15.91 4.04
CA GLU A 258 9.73 -17.19 4.32
C GLU A 258 10.66 -18.22 4.98
N GLY A 259 11.93 -17.90 5.17
CA GLY A 259 12.94 -18.74 5.82
C GLY A 259 13.67 -19.70 4.88
N THR A 260 13.36 -19.68 3.59
CA THR A 260 14.01 -20.51 2.56
C THR A 260 15.34 -19.91 2.13
N TRP A 261 16.37 -20.74 2.00
CA TRP A 261 17.66 -20.33 1.45
C TRP A 261 17.68 -20.51 -0.07
N VAL A 262 18.15 -19.50 -0.79
CA VAL A 262 18.26 -19.52 -2.25
C VAL A 262 19.59 -18.93 -2.71
N TRP A 263 20.05 -19.39 -3.86
CA TRP A 263 21.16 -18.75 -4.57
C TRP A 263 20.69 -17.46 -5.25
N THR A 264 21.55 -16.45 -5.30
CA THR A 264 21.18 -15.09 -5.75
C THR A 264 21.52 -14.82 -7.21
N SER A 265 22.32 -15.68 -7.84
CA SER A 265 22.97 -15.35 -9.11
C SER A 265 23.23 -16.58 -10.00
N GLY A 266 23.59 -16.32 -11.26
CA GLY A 266 23.99 -17.35 -12.22
C GLY A 266 22.91 -18.38 -12.56
N PRO A 267 23.29 -19.54 -13.10
CA PRO A 267 22.34 -20.60 -13.47
C PRO A 267 21.53 -21.17 -12.30
N GLN A 268 21.93 -20.87 -11.06
CA GLN A 268 21.27 -21.31 -9.83
C GLN A 268 20.37 -20.21 -9.22
N ALA A 269 20.26 -19.02 -9.83
CA ALA A 269 19.48 -17.93 -9.25
C ALA A 269 18.04 -18.35 -8.92
N GLY A 270 17.63 -18.15 -7.67
CA GLY A 270 16.32 -18.54 -7.14
C GLY A 270 16.16 -20.03 -6.82
N VAL A 271 17.15 -20.87 -7.12
CA VAL A 271 17.13 -22.30 -6.77
C VAL A 271 17.30 -22.46 -5.26
N PRO A 272 16.44 -23.25 -4.59
CA PRO A 272 16.57 -23.55 -3.16
C PRO A 272 17.88 -24.27 -2.84
N ILE A 273 18.52 -23.86 -1.74
CA ILE A 273 19.73 -24.49 -1.22
C ILE A 273 19.35 -25.67 -0.34
N ASP A 274 20.00 -26.82 -0.53
CA ASP A 274 19.80 -28.00 0.31
C ASP A 274 20.13 -27.70 1.78
N MET A 275 19.19 -27.98 2.68
CA MET A 275 19.28 -27.77 4.12
C MET A 275 19.93 -28.95 4.87
N SER A 276 20.41 -29.97 4.17
CA SER A 276 21.07 -31.13 4.78
C SER A 276 22.48 -30.82 5.33
N LYS A 277 23.02 -31.76 6.13
CA LYS A 277 24.40 -31.73 6.65
C LYS A 277 25.47 -31.83 5.55
N SER A 278 25.09 -32.11 4.31
CA SER A 278 26.03 -32.08 3.19
C SER A 278 26.39 -30.63 2.81
N THR A 279 25.46 -29.69 3.03
CA THR A 279 25.66 -28.25 2.77
C THR A 279 26.03 -27.49 4.04
N TRP A 280 25.28 -27.69 5.11
CA TRP A 280 25.42 -26.89 6.33
C TRP A 280 26.27 -27.61 7.37
N ASN A 281 26.88 -26.85 8.28
CA ASN A 281 27.49 -27.44 9.47
C ASN A 281 26.42 -28.12 10.36
N GLU A 282 26.84 -29.03 11.25
CA GLU A 282 26.00 -30.00 11.97
C GLU A 282 24.91 -29.40 12.88
N GLU A 283 24.83 -28.07 12.97
CA GLU A 283 23.86 -27.30 13.77
C GLU A 283 22.93 -26.36 12.96
N VAL A 284 22.84 -26.49 11.62
CA VAL A 284 21.80 -25.99 10.67
C VAL A 284 21.09 -24.66 11.04
N PRO A 285 21.14 -23.62 10.20
CA PRO A 285 21.16 -22.20 10.59
C PRO A 285 20.04 -21.76 11.55
N THR A 286 20.35 -21.76 12.84
CA THR A 286 19.48 -21.27 13.93
C THR A 286 19.68 -19.79 14.25
N GLY A 287 20.67 -19.13 13.62
CA GLY A 287 20.91 -17.70 13.79
C GLY A 287 19.90 -16.79 13.04
N SER A 288 19.91 -15.50 13.40
CA SER A 288 19.21 -14.44 12.66
C SER A 288 19.92 -14.04 11.36
N GLY A 289 21.10 -14.59 11.09
CA GLY A 289 21.87 -14.33 9.88
C GLY A 289 21.10 -14.71 8.62
N LYS A 290 21.13 -13.81 7.63
CA LYS A 290 20.48 -13.98 6.32
C LYS A 290 21.47 -14.21 5.17
N CYS A 291 22.77 -14.19 5.45
CA CYS A 291 23.82 -14.30 4.45
C CYS A 291 24.67 -15.55 4.67
N MET A 292 24.96 -16.25 3.58
CA MET A 292 25.67 -17.53 3.60
C MET A 292 27.17 -17.31 3.49
N GLY A 293 27.90 -17.76 4.51
CA GLY A 293 29.36 -17.83 4.49
C GLY A 293 29.82 -19.28 4.59
N LEU A 294 31.03 -19.57 4.07
CA LEU A 294 31.70 -20.85 4.19
C LEU A 294 32.89 -20.71 5.13
N PHE A 295 33.07 -21.69 6.03
CA PHE A 295 34.12 -21.65 7.04
C PHE A 295 35.19 -22.74 6.82
N GLY A 296 36.43 -22.33 6.60
CA GLY A 296 37.56 -23.18 6.24
C GLY A 296 37.83 -24.32 7.22
N GLN A 297 37.80 -24.06 8.54
CA GLN A 297 38.05 -25.12 9.54
C GLN A 297 36.95 -26.20 9.57
N SER A 298 35.79 -25.92 8.97
CA SER A 298 34.68 -26.88 8.81
C SER A 298 34.65 -27.53 7.42
N SER A 299 35.78 -27.57 6.72
CA SER A 299 35.86 -28.00 5.30
C SER A 299 34.94 -27.18 4.40
N TYR A 300 34.85 -25.87 4.67
CA TYR A 300 33.98 -24.92 3.97
C TYR A 300 32.50 -25.31 3.98
N ARG A 301 32.02 -25.91 5.08
CA ARG A 301 30.58 -26.04 5.33
C ARG A 301 29.95 -24.67 5.55
N ALA A 302 28.68 -24.58 5.21
CA ALA A 302 27.94 -23.33 5.24
C ALA A 302 27.44 -22.98 6.65
N TYR A 303 27.42 -21.67 6.92
CA TYR A 303 26.90 -21.03 8.12
C TYR A 303 26.03 -19.82 7.74
N ASN A 304 25.17 -19.41 8.66
CA ASN A 304 24.41 -18.17 8.51
C ASN A 304 24.98 -17.05 9.37
N TYR A 305 25.57 -16.07 8.71
CA TYR A 305 26.20 -14.93 9.36
C TYR A 305 25.33 -13.67 9.24
N ASP A 306 25.61 -12.69 10.09
CA ASP A 306 25.08 -11.34 9.89
C ASP A 306 25.72 -10.76 8.61
N CYS A 307 24.89 -10.29 7.69
CA CYS A 307 25.33 -9.74 6.40
C CYS A 307 26.30 -8.55 6.54
N LYS A 308 26.38 -7.93 7.73
CA LYS A 308 27.28 -6.82 8.05
C LYS A 308 28.68 -7.27 8.51
N GLU A 309 28.86 -8.57 8.81
CA GLU A 309 30.19 -9.12 9.09
C GLU A 309 31.10 -8.91 7.88
N ARG A 310 32.38 -8.68 8.13
CA ARG A 310 33.35 -8.38 7.09
C ARG A 310 34.21 -9.62 6.86
N ASP A 311 34.02 -10.25 5.70
CA ASP A 311 34.75 -11.45 5.32
C ASP A 311 35.27 -11.35 3.89
N PHE A 312 36.21 -12.23 3.53
CA PHE A 312 36.57 -12.45 2.15
C PHE A 312 35.37 -13.00 1.38
N PHE A 313 35.45 -13.06 0.06
CA PHE A 313 34.32 -13.40 -0.77
C PHE A 313 34.74 -14.11 -2.04
N VAL A 314 33.82 -14.91 -2.58
CA VAL A 314 34.01 -15.61 -3.84
C VAL A 314 33.06 -15.03 -4.88
N CYS A 315 33.62 -14.55 -5.98
CA CYS A 315 32.85 -14.12 -7.14
C CYS A 315 32.75 -15.26 -8.16
N GLN A 316 31.64 -15.33 -8.86
CA GLN A 316 31.43 -16.16 -10.03
C GLN A 316 31.22 -15.26 -11.25
N TYR A 317 31.99 -15.50 -12.31
CA TYR A 317 31.85 -14.78 -13.57
C TYR A 317 30.57 -15.21 -14.30
N MET A 318 29.87 -14.25 -14.90
CA MET A 318 28.66 -14.49 -15.68
C MET A 318 29.00 -14.32 -17.17
N PHE A 319 28.97 -15.42 -17.92
CA PHE A 319 29.17 -15.43 -19.37
C PHE A 319 27.96 -14.91 -20.13
#